data_AF-A0A564ZAG4-F1
#
_entry.id   AF-A0A564ZAG4-F1
#
_cell.length_a   1.000
_cell.length_b   1.000
_cell.length_c   1.000
_cell.angle_alpha   90.00
_cell.angle_beta   90.00
_cell.angle_gamma   90.00
#
_symmetry.space_group_name_H-M   'P 1'
#
loop_
_entity.id
_entity.type
_entity.pdbx_description
1 polymer ?
#
loop_
_entity_poly.entity_id
_entity_poly.type
_entity_poly.pdbx_seq_one_letter_code
_entity_poly.pdbx_strand_id
1 'polypeptide(L)'
;MHGYDNANPEMHPFMVAAGPDIKQFTDRQIFYQIDIYPLICALLGLDKPNTIDGLIDRAIPFMKNPPNEAFLTQFRKYANGTLTH
;
A
#
# COMPACT_ATOMS: atom_id res chain seq x y z
N MET A 1 -21.42 11.09 -13.95
CA MET A 1 -22.09 10.18 -12.98
C MET A 1 -21.05 9.18 -12.50
N HIS A 2 -21.12 8.67 -11.27
CA HIS A 2 -20.09 7.81 -10.66
C HIS A 2 -20.68 6.47 -10.19
N GLY A 3 -19.84 5.53 -9.77
CA GLY A 3 -20.26 4.24 -9.21
C GLY A 3 -20.45 3.12 -10.24
N TYR A 4 -19.96 3.34 -11.47
CA TYR A 4 -19.81 2.29 -12.48
C TYR A 4 -18.61 1.38 -12.16
N ASP A 5 -18.35 0.42 -13.04
CA ASP A 5 -17.19 -0.45 -12.97
C ASP A 5 -15.88 0.35 -12.75
N ASN A 6 -15.08 -0.08 -11.77
CA ASN A 6 -13.84 0.59 -11.40
C ASN A 6 -12.75 0.47 -12.47
N ALA A 7 -12.90 -0.45 -13.44
CA ALA A 7 -12.02 -0.56 -14.60
C ALA A 7 -12.28 0.53 -15.66
N ASN A 8 -13.40 1.26 -15.57
CA ASN A 8 -13.68 2.37 -16.48
C ASN A 8 -12.73 3.55 -16.18
N PRO A 9 -11.98 4.09 -17.17
CA PRO A 9 -11.07 5.22 -16.96
C PRO A 9 -11.70 6.46 -16.33
N GLU A 10 -13.00 6.71 -16.54
CA GLU A 10 -13.71 7.84 -15.90
C GLU A 10 -13.89 7.65 -14.39
N MET A 11 -13.79 6.41 -13.90
CA MET A 11 -13.87 6.06 -12.48
C MET A 11 -12.48 5.99 -11.80
N HIS A 12 -11.39 6.15 -12.55
CA HIS A 12 -10.04 6.09 -11.97
C HIS A 12 -9.74 7.37 -11.17
N PRO A 13 -9.45 7.27 -9.86
CA PRO A 13 -9.03 8.41 -9.08
C PRO A 13 -7.62 8.85 -9.47
N PHE A 14 -7.26 10.09 -9.14
CA PHE A 14 -5.87 10.54 -9.18
C PHE A 14 -5.26 10.50 -7.77
N MET A 15 -3.98 10.17 -7.69
CA MET A 15 -3.21 10.18 -6.46
C MET A 15 -1.85 10.82 -6.73
N VAL A 16 -1.40 11.66 -5.80
CA VAL A 16 -0.04 12.23 -5.77
C VAL A 16 0.53 11.99 -4.39
N ALA A 17 1.74 11.44 -4.33
CA ALA A 17 2.49 11.25 -3.10
C ALA A 17 3.88 11.86 -3.28
N ALA A 18 4.33 12.60 -2.26
CA ALA A 18 5.66 13.20 -2.22
C ALA A 18 6.17 13.19 -0.78
N GLY A 19 7.43 12.84 -0.61
CA GLY A 19 8.04 12.75 0.71
C GLY A 19 9.46 12.20 0.61
N PRO A 20 10.24 12.28 1.70
CA PRO A 20 11.63 11.83 1.72
C PRO A 20 11.78 10.33 1.46
N ASP A 21 10.75 9.55 1.80
CA ASP A 21 10.73 8.09 1.65
C ASP A 21 9.81 7.59 0.52
N ILE A 22 9.26 8.50 -0.29
CA ILE A 22 8.51 8.14 -1.49
C ILE A 22 9.47 8.11 -2.67
N LYS A 23 9.46 7.02 -3.42
CA LYS A 23 10.24 6.90 -4.65
C LYS A 23 9.71 7.87 -5.70
N GLN A 24 10.61 8.60 -6.36
CA GLN A 24 10.26 9.48 -7.46
C GLN A 24 10.19 8.68 -8.76
N PHE A 25 9.10 8.86 -9.51
CA PHE A 25 8.86 8.21 -10.79
C PHE A 25 8.74 9.27 -11.89
N THR A 26 9.26 8.97 -13.07
CA THR A 26 9.12 9.80 -14.28
C THR A 26 7.77 9.58 -14.95
N ASP A 27 7.25 8.36 -14.88
CA ASP A 27 6.00 7.96 -15.54
C ASP A 27 4.85 7.82 -14.55
N ARG A 28 3.63 7.76 -15.08
CA ARG A 28 2.45 7.40 -14.30
C ARG A 28 2.56 5.97 -13.79
N GLN A 29 2.23 5.79 -12.51
CA GLN A 29 2.22 4.48 -11.88
C GLN A 29 0.80 3.99 -11.67
N ILE A 30 0.62 2.67 -11.66
CA ILE A 30 -0.63 2.02 -11.30
C ILE A 30 -0.56 1.66 -9.82
N PHE A 31 -1.57 2.05 -9.06
CA PHE A 31 -1.67 1.79 -7.63
C PHE A 31 -3.09 1.34 -7.28
N TYR A 32 -3.24 0.28 -6.50
CA TYR A 32 -4.55 -0.14 -6.00
C TYR A 32 -4.88 0.62 -4.72
N GLN A 33 -6.03 1.30 -4.68
CA GLN A 33 -6.41 2.14 -3.54
C GLN A 33 -6.43 1.39 -2.19
N ILE A 34 -6.74 0.09 -2.20
CA ILE A 34 -6.73 -0.75 -0.99
C ILE A 34 -5.31 -0.90 -0.38
N ASP A 35 -4.26 -0.65 -1.16
CA ASP A 35 -2.87 -0.73 -0.70
C ASP A 35 -2.38 0.59 -0.06
N ILE A 36 -3.21 1.65 0.00
CA ILE A 36 -2.84 2.90 0.68
C ILE A 36 -2.58 2.64 2.17
N TYR A 37 -3.43 1.84 2.82
CA TYR A 37 -3.28 1.53 4.23
C TYR A 37 -1.96 0.80 4.54
N PRO A 38 -1.59 -0.33 3.89
CA PRO A 38 -0.30 -0.95 4.12
C PRO A 38 0.89 -0.05 3.76
N LEU A 39 0.78 0.81 2.74
CA LEU A 39 1.82 1.81 2.45
C LEU A 39 2.04 2.78 3.63
N ILE A 40 0.95 3.33 4.19
CA ILE A 40 1.03 4.25 5.34
C ILE A 40 1.59 3.53 6.56
N CYS A 41 1.16 2.30 6.84
CA CYS A 41 1.70 1.51 7.94
C CYS A 41 3.22 1.30 7.79
N ALA A 42 3.68 0.96 6.59
CA ALA A 42 5.11 0.79 6.31
C ALA A 42 5.91 2.10 6.53
N LEU A 43 5.40 3.24 6.02
CA LEU A 43 6.02 4.56 6.21
C LEU A 43 6.10 4.98 7.68
N LEU A 44 5.15 4.54 8.51
CA LEU A 44 5.09 4.83 9.95
C LEU A 44 5.79 3.77 10.83
N GLY A 45 6.30 2.68 10.25
CA GLY A 45 6.90 1.60 11.01
C GLY A 45 5.90 0.77 11.83
N LEU A 46 4.66 0.63 11.36
CA LEU A 46 3.59 -0.14 12.00
C LEU A 46 3.47 -1.54 11.36
N ASP A 47 3.96 -2.57 12.06
CA ASP A 47 4.04 -3.95 11.54
C ASP A 47 2.89 -4.88 11.96
N LYS A 48 1.89 -4.36 12.69
CA LYS A 48 0.73 -5.10 13.18
C LYS A 48 -0.56 -4.46 12.69
N PRO A 49 -0.88 -4.56 11.39
CA PRO A 49 -2.17 -4.14 10.86
C PRO A 49 -3.30 -5.04 11.38
N ASN A 50 -4.55 -4.60 11.22
CA ASN A 50 -5.68 -5.53 11.27
C ASN A 50 -5.68 -6.45 10.03
N THR A 51 -6.60 -7.43 10.00
CA THR A 51 -6.86 -8.21 8.78
C THR A 51 -7.35 -7.27 7.67
N ILE A 52 -6.67 -7.28 6.52
CA ILE A 52 -6.92 -6.37 5.40
C ILE A 52 -6.75 -7.09 4.05
N ASP A 53 -7.43 -6.58 3.02
CA ASP A 53 -7.27 -7.08 1.64
C ASP A 53 -6.07 -6.46 0.91
N GLY A 54 -5.54 -5.36 1.45
CA GLY A 54 -4.37 -4.67 0.91
C GLY A 54 -3.09 -5.49 1.08
N LEU A 55 -2.22 -5.45 0.07
CA LEU A 55 -0.97 -6.22 0.05
C LEU A 55 0.23 -5.28 0.17
N ILE A 56 0.98 -5.43 1.27
CA ILE A 56 2.22 -4.67 1.47
C ILE A 56 3.23 -4.88 0.35
N ASP A 57 3.25 -6.07 -0.26
CA ASP A 57 4.15 -6.41 -1.37
C ASP A 57 3.91 -5.54 -2.62
N ARG A 58 2.66 -5.07 -2.82
CA ARG A 58 2.34 -4.13 -3.90
C ARG A 58 2.71 -2.68 -3.54
N ALA A 59 2.82 -2.35 -2.26
CA ALA A 59 3.15 -1.01 -1.78
C ALA A 59 4.67 -0.73 -1.73
N ILE A 60 5.48 -1.75 -1.39
CA ILE A 60 6.94 -1.65 -1.25
C ILE A 60 7.66 -0.97 -2.44
N PRO A 61 7.32 -1.25 -3.72
CA PRO A 61 8.01 -0.63 -4.85
C PRO A 61 7.92 0.91 -4.90
N PHE A 62 6.96 1.51 -4.19
CA PHE A 62 6.75 2.95 -4.11
C PHE A 62 7.57 3.64 -3.02
N MET A 63 8.28 2.88 -2.18
CA MET A 63 9.10 3.40 -1.10
C MET A 63 10.57 3.52 -1.52
N LYS A 64 11.26 4.53 -1.02
CA LYS A 64 12.70 4.72 -1.23
C LYS A 64 13.51 3.79 -0.32
N ASN A 65 13.09 3.63 0.93
CA ASN A 65 13.72 2.76 1.92
C ASN A 65 12.68 1.75 2.44
N PRO A 66 12.51 0.60 1.77
CA PRO A 66 11.50 -0.36 2.17
C PRO A 66 11.84 -1.02 3.53
N PRO A 67 10.82 -1.45 4.29
CA PRO A 67 11.05 -2.18 5.54
C PRO A 67 11.83 -3.48 5.33
N ASN A 68 12.49 -3.97 6.38
CA ASN A 68 13.23 -5.22 6.34
C ASN A 68 12.31 -6.46 6.34
N GLU A 69 12.87 -7.64 6.06
CA GLU A 69 12.09 -8.88 6.00
C GLU A 69 11.43 -9.31 7.32
N ALA A 70 12.00 -8.92 8.46
CA ALA A 70 11.39 -9.21 9.76
C ALA A 70 10.07 -8.45 9.92
N PHE A 71 10.06 -7.16 9.58
CA PHE A 71 8.86 -6.33 9.50
C PHE A 71 7.86 -6.92 8.53
N LEU A 72 8.28 -7.23 7.29
CA LEU A 72 7.38 -7.71 6.24
C LEU A 72 6.74 -9.06 6.61
N THR A 73 7.51 -9.97 7.18
CA THR A 73 7.01 -11.27 7.64
C THR A 73 5.97 -11.11 8.75
N GLN A 74 6.19 -10.21 9.71
CA GLN A 74 5.22 -9.93 10.76
C GLN A 74 3.96 -9.28 10.19
N PHE A 75 4.12 -8.24 9.36
CA PHE A 75 3.02 -7.54 8.71
C PHE A 75 2.10 -8.49 7.94
N ARG A 76 2.68 -9.37 7.10
CA ARG A 76 1.91 -10.35 6.30
C ARG A 76 1.08 -11.29 7.19
N LYS A 77 1.61 -11.73 8.33
CA LYS A 77 0.90 -12.62 9.27
C LYS A 77 -0.27 -11.93 9.96
N TYR A 78 -0.14 -10.65 10.29
CA TYR A 78 -1.25 -9.86 10.85
C TYR A 78 -2.29 -9.54 9.77
N ALA A 79 -1.84 -9.07 8.59
CA ALA A 79 -2.71 -8.69 7.48
C ALA A 79 -3.58 -9.85 6.97
N ASN A 80 -3.06 -11.08 6.96
CA ASN A 80 -3.81 -12.27 6.55
C ASN A 80 -4.60 -12.95 7.70
N GLY A 81 -4.56 -12.39 8.91
CA GLY A 81 -5.26 -12.93 10.08
C GLY A 81 -4.62 -14.18 10.70
N THR A 82 -3.39 -14.55 10.33
CA THR A 82 -2.63 -15.61 11.03
C THR A 82 -2.30 -15.20 12.47
N LEU A 83 -2.03 -13.91 12.67
CA LEU A 83 -1.84 -13.28 13.97
C LEU A 83 -2.92 -12.23 14.21
N THR A 84 -3.31 -12.08 15.46
CA THR A 84 -4.25 -11.05 15.92
C THR A 84 -3.62 -10.26 17.06
N HIS A 85 -4.20 -9.09 17.38
CA HIS A 85 -3.83 -8.31 18.56
C HIS A 85 -4.15 -9.03 19.87
#